data_AF-Q5Q0V7-F1
#
_entry.id   AF-Q5Q0V7-F1
#
_cell.length_a   1.000
_cell.length_b   1.000
_cell.length_c   1.000
_cell.angle_alpha   90.00
_cell.angle_beta   90.00
_cell.angle_gamma   90.00
#
_symmetry.space_group_name_H-M   'P 1'
#
loop_
_entity.id
_entity.type
_entity.pdbx_description
1 polymer ?
#
loop_
_entity_poly.entity_id
_entity_poly.type
_entity_poly.pdbx_seq_one_letter_code
_entity_poly.pdbx_strand_id
1 'polypeptide(L)'
;LLTSFLIPIRILVGWSSIKSYKKEYMIAFLICESFMIAVFSMLDLLLFYVFFESVLIPTFIIIGVWGSRQRKIQAAYQFFLYTLLGSVFMLLAILFVFFSTG
;
A
#
# COMPACT_ATOMS: atom_id res chain seq x y z
N LEU A 1 -8.41 -9.12 -10.07
CA LEU A 1 -7.85 -9.77 -11.29
C LEU A 1 -6.55 -9.12 -11.73
N LEU A 2 -6.53 -7.80 -11.99
CA LEU A 2 -5.29 -7.09 -12.38
C LEU A 2 -4.17 -7.19 -11.34
N THR A 3 -4.51 -7.07 -10.05
CA THR A 3 -3.55 -7.21 -8.94
C THR A 3 -2.84 -8.55 -8.99
N SER A 4 -3.60 -9.66 -9.03
CA SER A 4 -3.09 -11.04 -9.11
C SER A 4 -2.21 -11.30 -10.34
N PHE A 5 -2.52 -10.68 -11.48
CA PHE A 5 -1.71 -10.80 -12.69
C PHE A 5 -0.36 -10.06 -12.59
N LEU A 6 -0.29 -8.96 -11.85
CA LEU A 6 0.93 -8.14 -11.75
C LEU A 6 1.99 -8.72 -10.81
N ILE A 7 1.65 -9.63 -9.90
CA ILE A 7 2.62 -10.24 -8.96
C ILE A 7 3.68 -11.09 -9.66
N PRO A 8 3.36 -12.05 -10.55
CA PRO A 8 4.41 -12.81 -11.22
C PRO A 8 5.36 -11.90 -11.99
N ILE A 9 4.83 -10.84 -12.61
CA ILE A 9 5.63 -9.81 -13.30
C ILE A 9 6.54 -9.05 -12.34
N ARG A 10 6.05 -8.63 -11.16
CA ARG A 10 6.86 -7.92 -10.16
C ARG A 10 7.94 -8.81 -9.54
N ILE A 11 7.65 -10.10 -9.31
CA ILE A 11 8.63 -11.08 -8.84
C ILE A 11 9.73 -11.30 -9.91
N LEU A 12 9.34 -11.42 -11.19
CA LEU A 12 10.26 -11.55 -12.32
C LEU A 12 11.24 -10.35 -12.41
N VAL A 13 10.72 -9.12 -12.29
CA VAL A 13 11.55 -7.90 -12.31
C VAL A 13 12.44 -7.80 -11.06
N GLY A 14 11.93 -8.19 -9.89
CA GLY A 14 12.67 -8.19 -8.62
C GLY A 14 13.89 -9.12 -8.63
N TRP A 15 13.87 -10.21 -9.41
CA TRP A 15 14.96 -11.18 -9.47
C TRP A 15 16.29 -10.58 -9.97
N SER A 16 16.23 -9.70 -10.97
CA SER A 16 17.42 -9.07 -11.55
C SER A 16 17.92 -7.86 -10.74
N SER A 17 17.02 -7.16 -10.07
CA SER A 17 17.30 -5.86 -9.45
C SER A 17 17.76 -5.94 -7.98
N ILE A 18 17.41 -7.01 -7.26
CA ILE A 18 17.60 -7.10 -5.79
C ILE A 18 18.77 -8.01 -5.44
N LYS A 19 19.89 -7.39 -5.05
CA LYS A 19 21.13 -8.10 -4.67
C LYS A 19 21.19 -8.52 -3.19
N SER A 20 20.40 -7.89 -2.31
CA SER A 20 20.41 -8.14 -0.85
C SER A 20 18.99 -8.30 -0.29
N TYR A 21 18.80 -9.17 0.70
CA TYR A 21 17.53 -9.38 1.42
C TYR A 21 16.32 -9.80 0.55
N LYS A 22 16.51 -10.79 -0.32
CA LYS A 22 15.47 -11.28 -1.27
C LYS A 22 14.21 -11.83 -0.57
N LYS A 23 14.37 -12.55 0.54
CA LYS A 23 13.25 -13.16 1.28
C LYS A 23 12.32 -12.11 1.89
N GLU A 24 12.90 -11.11 2.56
CA GLU A 24 12.15 -10.01 3.18
C GLU A 24 11.40 -9.17 2.15
N TYR A 25 12.03 -8.90 0.99
CA TYR A 25 11.36 -8.22 -0.11
C TYR A 25 10.14 -9.00 -0.62
N MET A 26 10.30 -10.32 -0.84
CA MET A 26 9.19 -11.18 -1.29
C MET A 26 8.03 -11.21 -0.29
N ILE A 27 8.33 -11.33 1.01
CA ILE A 27 7.31 -11.33 2.06
C ILE A 27 6.57 -9.98 2.11
N ALA A 28 7.30 -8.86 2.09
CA ALA A 28 6.69 -7.53 2.08
C ALA A 28 5.80 -7.32 0.85
N PHE A 29 6.19 -7.86 -0.30
CA PHE A 29 5.41 -7.78 -1.53
C PHE A 29 4.12 -8.59 -1.49
N LEU A 30 4.18 -9.82 -0.96
CA LEU A 30 3.00 -10.69 -0.79
C LEU A 30 2.01 -10.11 0.24
N ILE A 31 2.53 -9.51 1.32
CA ILE A 31 1.68 -8.80 2.29
C ILE A 31 1.00 -7.60 1.62
N CYS A 32 1.75 -6.79 0.87
CA CYS A 32 1.21 -5.66 0.13
C CYS A 32 0.10 -6.09 -0.84
N GLU A 33 0.31 -7.20 -1.56
CA GLU A 33 -0.72 -7.80 -2.41
C GLU A 33 -1.97 -8.19 -1.62
N SER A 34 -1.82 -8.92 -0.51
CA SER A 34 -2.96 -9.39 0.28
C SER A 34 -3.86 -8.24 0.73
N PHE A 35 -3.25 -7.12 1.14
CA PHE A 35 -4.01 -5.91 1.47
C PHE A 35 -4.66 -5.27 0.24
N MET A 36 -3.99 -5.20 -0.91
CA MET A 36 -4.60 -4.68 -2.14
C MET A 36 -5.81 -5.51 -2.58
N ILE A 37 -5.72 -6.85 -2.49
CA ILE A 37 -6.86 -7.73 -2.79
C ILE A 37 -8.00 -7.48 -1.81
N ALA A 38 -7.69 -7.34 -0.50
CA ALA A 38 -8.70 -7.02 0.50
C ALA A 38 -9.41 -5.70 0.18
N VAL A 39 -8.69 -4.62 -0.13
CA VAL A 39 -9.27 -3.32 -0.50
C VAL A 39 -10.26 -3.44 -1.65
N PHE A 40 -9.92 -4.18 -2.72
CA PHE A 40 -10.82 -4.37 -3.86
C PHE A 40 -12.00 -5.30 -3.57
N SER A 41 -11.93 -6.11 -2.52
CA SER A 41 -13.00 -7.04 -2.13
C SER A 41 -13.95 -6.47 -1.08
N MET A 42 -13.60 -5.37 -0.40
CA MET A 42 -14.46 -4.78 0.63
C MET A 42 -15.64 -4.03 0.01
N LEU A 43 -16.84 -4.36 0.47
CA LEU A 43 -18.09 -3.69 0.10
C LEU A 43 -18.47 -2.60 1.12
N ASP A 44 -18.06 -2.77 2.38
CA ASP A 44 -18.31 -1.79 3.45
C ASP A 44 -17.29 -0.65 3.41
N LEU A 45 -17.78 0.60 3.43
CA LEU A 45 -16.98 1.83 3.35
C LEU A 45 -15.97 1.97 4.50
N LEU A 46 -16.34 1.58 5.72
CA LEU A 46 -15.44 1.65 6.88
C LEU A 46 -14.31 0.62 6.80
N LEU A 47 -14.64 -0.63 6.45
CA LEU A 47 -13.64 -1.68 6.25
C LEU A 47 -12.73 -1.36 5.07
N PHE A 48 -13.27 -0.82 3.97
CA PHE A 48 -12.49 -0.31 2.85
C PHE A 48 -11.44 0.69 3.32
N TYR A 49 -11.82 1.67 4.16
CA TYR A 49 -10.89 2.67 4.68
C TYR A 49 -9.75 2.05 5.52
N VAL A 50 -10.07 1.09 6.40
CA VAL A 50 -9.06 0.41 7.24
C VAL A 50 -8.07 -0.37 6.38
N PHE A 51 -8.55 -1.12 5.38
CA PHE A 51 -7.66 -1.85 4.47
C PHE A 51 -6.86 -0.89 3.57
N PHE A 52 -7.44 0.22 3.16
CA PHE A 52 -6.77 1.25 2.36
C PHE A 52 -5.57 1.85 3.12
N GLU A 53 -5.77 2.22 4.39
CA GLU A 53 -4.67 2.67 5.28
C GLU A 53 -3.62 1.57 5.49
N SER A 54 -4.05 0.32 5.65
CA SER A 54 -3.13 -0.81 5.91
C SER A 54 -2.13 -1.04 4.77
N VAL A 55 -2.47 -0.72 3.52
CA VAL A 55 -1.56 -0.81 2.36
C VAL A 55 -0.39 0.17 2.48
N LEU A 56 -0.54 1.28 3.22
CA LEU A 56 0.53 2.27 3.39
C LEU A 56 1.73 1.70 4.15
N ILE A 57 1.51 0.83 5.14
CA ILE A 57 2.58 0.29 5.98
C ILE A 57 3.57 -0.55 5.15
N PRO A 58 3.17 -1.58 4.38
CA PRO A 58 4.09 -2.32 3.53
C PRO A 58 4.75 -1.44 2.47
N THR A 59 4.00 -0.50 1.89
CA THR A 59 4.52 0.38 0.83
C THR A 59 5.61 1.31 1.36
N PHE A 60 5.44 1.85 2.57
CA PHE A 60 6.44 2.65 3.26
C PHE A 60 7.73 1.86 3.51
N ILE A 61 7.60 0.63 4.00
CA ILE A 61 8.74 -0.28 4.23
C ILE A 61 9.49 -0.58 2.92
N ILE A 62 8.75 -0.88 1.85
CA ILE A 62 9.34 -1.21 0.54
C ILE A 62 10.17 -0.04 0.00
N ILE A 63 9.65 1.19 0.06
CA ILE A 63 10.35 2.39 -0.40
C ILE A 63 11.56 2.71 0.50
N GLY A 64 11.40 2.60 1.82
CA GLY A 64 12.45 2.92 2.79
C GLY A 64 13.67 1.99 2.72
N VAL A 65 13.43 0.68 2.62
CA VAL A 65 14.51 -0.33 2.65
C VAL A 65 15.13 -0.50 1.26
N TRP A 66 14.31 -0.79 0.24
CA TRP A 66 14.76 -1.14 -1.12
C TRP A 66 14.73 0.03 -2.13
N GLY A 67 14.41 1.25 -1.70
CA GLY A 67 14.52 2.43 -2.55
C GLY A 67 15.95 2.66 -3.06
N SER A 68 16.11 2.86 -4.37
CA SER A 68 17.41 2.97 -5.05
C SER A 68 18.19 4.28 -4.75
N ARG A 69 17.53 5.34 -4.28
CA ARG A 69 18.15 6.67 -4.07
C ARG A 69 18.65 6.89 -2.64
N GLN A 70 19.73 7.66 -2.48
CA GLN A 70 20.22 8.15 -1.17
C GLN A 70 19.15 8.90 -0.36
N ARG A 71 18.15 9.50 -1.03
CA ARG A 71 17.02 10.22 -0.42
C ARG A 71 15.75 9.37 -0.23
N LYS A 72 15.85 8.04 -0.27
CA LYS A 72 14.71 7.11 -0.15
C LYS A 72 13.85 7.35 1.09
N ILE A 73 14.47 7.72 2.20
CA ILE A 73 13.79 8.00 3.47
C ILE A 73 12.90 9.24 3.32
N GLN A 74 13.42 10.33 2.72
CA GLN A 74 12.64 11.55 2.48
C GLN A 74 11.47 11.29 1.52
N ALA A 75 11.69 10.49 0.47
CA ALA A 75 10.63 10.10 -0.45
C ALA A 75 9.54 9.25 0.22
N ALA A 76 9.93 8.32 1.11
CA ALA A 76 8.97 7.51 1.87
C ALA A 76 8.12 8.38 2.82
N TYR A 77 8.73 9.34 3.53
CA TYR A 77 8.00 10.27 4.39
C TYR A 77 7.06 11.18 3.60
N GLN A 78 7.50 11.69 2.45
CA GLN A 78 6.63 12.49 1.58
C GLN A 78 5.45 11.66 1.07
N PHE A 79 5.70 10.45 0.58
CA PHE A 79 4.64 9.54 0.15
C PHE A 79 3.62 9.28 1.26
N PHE A 80 4.10 8.98 2.47
CA PHE A 80 3.25 8.74 3.64
C PHE A 80 2.41 9.98 4.01
N LEU A 81 3.02 11.17 4.08
CA LEU A 81 2.30 12.39 4.42
C LEU A 81 1.26 12.78 3.36
N TYR A 82 1.57 12.64 2.07
CA TYR A 82 0.61 12.95 1.00
C TYR A 82 -0.59 12.01 1.00
N THR A 83 -0.37 10.72 1.27
CA THR A 83 -1.45 9.74 1.33
C THR A 83 -2.27 9.83 2.61
N LEU A 84 -1.63 10.06 3.75
CA LEU A 84 -2.31 10.27 5.04
C LEU A 84 -3.21 11.52 5.02
N LEU A 85 -2.73 12.63 4.43
CA LEU A 85 -3.56 13.83 4.29
C LEU A 85 -4.79 13.57 3.43
N GLY A 86 -4.62 12.88 2.31
CA GLY A 86 -5.73 12.50 1.43
C GLY A 86 -6.72 11.55 2.11
N SER A 87 -6.24 10.61 2.91
CA SER A 87 -7.09 9.62 3.57
C SER A 87 -7.89 10.20 4.72
N VAL A 88 -7.35 11.14 5.50
CA VAL A 88 -8.13 11.84 6.54
C VAL A 88 -9.32 12.58 5.92
N PHE A 89 -9.12 13.21 4.76
CA PHE A 89 -10.22 13.85 4.04
C PHE A 89 -11.28 12.83 3.58
N MET A 90 -10.86 11.65 3.14
CA MET A 90 -11.77 10.55 2.81
C MET A 90 -12.55 10.06 4.03
N LEU A 91 -11.92 9.93 5.20
CA LEU A 91 -12.60 9.53 6.44
C LEU A 91 -13.72 10.51 6.78
N LEU A 92 -13.46 11.83 6.69
CA LEU A 92 -14.47 12.86 6.94
C LEU A 92 -15.66 12.73 5.98
N ALA A 93 -15.43 12.43 4.70
CA ALA A 93 -16.49 12.20 3.73
C ALA A 93 -17.31 10.94 4.06
N ILE A 94 -16.67 9.84 4.47
CA ILE A 94 -17.35 8.61 4.87
C ILE A 94 -18.24 8.86 6.09
N LEU A 95 -17.72 9.56 7.11
CA LEU A 95 -18.49 9.94 8.29
C LEU A 95 -19.69 10.82 7.91
N PHE A 96 -19.50 11.81 7.02
CA PHE A 96 -20.58 12.67 6.56
C PHE A 96 -21.70 11.88 5.87
N VAL A 97 -21.36 10.93 5.00
CA VAL A 97 -22.35 10.05 4.34
C VAL A 97 -23.07 9.18 5.37
N PHE A 98 -22.34 8.64 6.35
CA PHE A 98 -22.90 7.81 7.41
C PHE A 98 -23.93 8.59 8.26
N PHE A 99 -23.63 9.84 8.62
CA PHE A 99 -24.56 10.71 9.36
C PHE A 99 -25.71 11.30 8.52
N SER A 100 -25.57 11.35 7.20
CA SER A 100 -26.60 11.91 6.32
C SER A 100 -27.61 10.86 5.85
N THR A 101 -27.20 9.60 5.78
CA THR A 101 -27.99 8.48 5.22
C THR A 101 -28.46 7.50 6.30
N GLY A 102 -27.80 7.48 7.46
CA GLY A 102 -28.22 6.80 8.69
C GLY A 102 -28.75 7.80 9.71
#